data_AF-A0A8H4Q0H1-F1
#
_entry.id   AF-A0A8H4Q0H1-F1
#
_cell.length_a   1.000
_cell.length_b   1.000
_cell.length_c   1.000
_cell.angle_alpha   90.00
_cell.angle_beta   90.00
_cell.angle_gamma   90.00
#
_symmetry.space_group_name_H-M   'P 1'
#
loop_
_entity.id
_entity.type
_entity.pdbx_description
1 polymer ?
#
loop_
_entity_poly.entity_id
_entity_poly.type
_entity_poly.pdbx_seq_one_letter_code
_entity_poly.pdbx_strand_id
1 'polypeptide(L)'
;MELFVFDRAGAYSSGKFSIHDEPDKFARAIVGYLTMTHEDMGIDTFIKRLSEDVISLCDTAGKETKFTLEQLLSTSRRTTCFSTENYAKAVKFSWTSEGGAQEADLLILAEERGVKGVPRLVAYNRKTSIAELRQDLEFPRPKLNKRKLPALLSDSDSGDDCHRYKWRRCSDWEMPGEYDGPPPGLTESSEKPFINKIYNCLVVAPYGRPISNFESAMELLESMRDAIRAHESLYVKAGILHRDVSPSNILITKPDLADGYKGILIDLDHTHRCDAKMTEKHIGTLPFMAVGLLLEKDHTYRLSP
;
A
#
# COMPACT_ATOMS: atom_id res chain seq x y z
N MET A 1 12.49 -33.04 -3.08
CA MET A 1 11.56 -32.05 -3.64
C MET A 1 11.09 -31.13 -2.53
N GLU A 2 10.71 -29.91 -2.86
CA GLU A 2 10.15 -28.92 -1.93
C GLU A 2 9.15 -28.08 -2.73
N LEU A 3 7.94 -27.87 -2.19
CA LEU A 3 6.88 -27.11 -2.84
C LEU A 3 6.75 -25.74 -2.17
N PHE A 4 6.48 -24.71 -2.97
CA PHE A 4 6.37 -23.34 -2.49
C PHE A 4 5.06 -22.70 -2.93
N VAL A 5 4.45 -21.94 -2.02
CA VAL A 5 3.36 -21.00 -2.29
C VAL A 5 3.90 -19.59 -2.09
N PHE A 6 3.68 -18.70 -3.04
CA PHE A 6 4.14 -17.31 -3.00
C PHE A 6 2.95 -16.36 -3.00
N ASP A 7 2.92 -15.43 -2.05
CA ASP A 7 1.91 -14.39 -1.96
C ASP A 7 2.50 -13.07 -1.42
N ARG A 8 1.64 -12.09 -1.09
CA ARG A 8 2.06 -10.78 -0.58
C ARG A 8 2.61 -10.78 0.86
N ALA A 9 2.56 -11.91 1.56
CA ALA A 9 3.21 -12.14 2.84
C ALA A 9 4.51 -12.97 2.72
N GLY A 10 4.88 -13.39 1.51
CA GLY A 10 6.16 -14.05 1.22
C GLY A 10 5.98 -15.48 0.75
N ALA A 11 7.05 -16.28 0.88
CA ALA A 11 7.04 -17.68 0.50
C ALA A 11 6.64 -18.57 1.70
N TYR A 12 5.78 -19.54 1.45
CA TYR A 12 5.51 -20.67 2.33
C TYR A 12 6.03 -21.95 1.68
N SER A 13 6.75 -22.77 2.44
CA SER A 13 7.33 -24.03 1.95
C SER A 13 6.63 -25.22 2.61
N SER A 14 6.42 -26.29 1.83
CA SER A 14 6.01 -27.60 2.37
C SER A 14 7.07 -28.24 3.27
N GLY A 15 8.29 -27.70 3.29
CA GLY A 15 9.49 -28.41 3.72
C GLY A 15 9.99 -29.40 2.66
N LYS A 16 11.25 -29.82 2.81
CA LYS A 16 11.88 -30.81 1.93
C LYS A 16 11.33 -32.20 2.22
N PHE A 17 10.98 -32.92 1.16
CA PHE A 17 10.64 -34.34 1.20
C PHE A 17 11.33 -35.10 0.07
N SER A 18 11.57 -36.39 0.26
CA SER A 18 12.19 -37.25 -0.76
C SER A 18 11.10 -37.95 -1.57
N ILE A 19 11.21 -37.92 -2.90
CA ILE A 19 10.24 -38.60 -3.77
C ILE A 19 10.38 -40.12 -3.71
N HIS A 20 11.55 -40.61 -3.29
CA HIS A 20 11.82 -42.03 -3.17
C HIS A 20 11.36 -42.58 -1.82
N ASP A 21 11.52 -41.80 -0.76
CA ASP A 21 11.13 -42.22 0.59
C ASP A 21 9.64 -41.91 0.88
N GLU A 22 9.09 -40.88 0.22
CA GLU A 22 7.71 -40.42 0.42
C GLU A 22 6.95 -40.23 -0.91
N PRO A 23 6.82 -41.28 -1.74
CA PRO A 23 6.18 -41.18 -3.06
C PRO A 23 4.71 -40.73 -2.97
N ASP A 24 4.01 -41.03 -1.88
CA ASP A 24 2.62 -40.60 -1.66
C ASP A 24 2.48 -39.08 -1.53
N LYS A 25 3.49 -38.38 -1.00
CA LYS A 25 3.50 -36.90 -0.97
C LYS A 25 3.65 -36.33 -2.38
N PHE A 26 4.50 -36.96 -3.19
CA PHE A 26 4.67 -36.58 -4.59
C PHE A 26 3.40 -36.81 -5.41
N ALA A 27 2.78 -38.00 -5.29
CA ALA A 27 1.52 -38.31 -5.97
C ALA A 27 0.40 -37.33 -5.57
N ARG A 28 0.26 -37.03 -4.27
CA ARG A 28 -0.70 -36.02 -3.78
C ARG A 28 -0.44 -34.62 -4.34
N ALA A 29 0.82 -34.20 -4.47
CA ALA A 29 1.14 -32.91 -5.06
C ALA A 29 0.70 -32.83 -6.53
N ILE A 30 0.98 -33.87 -7.32
CA ILE A 30 0.58 -33.92 -8.74
C ILE A 30 -0.94 -33.97 -8.88
N VAL A 31 -1.63 -34.83 -8.11
CA VAL A 31 -3.10 -34.89 -8.12
C VAL A 31 -3.70 -33.56 -7.69
N GLY A 32 -3.10 -32.90 -6.69
CA GLY A 32 -3.46 -31.54 -6.28
C GLY A 32 -3.43 -30.59 -7.47
N TYR A 33 -2.27 -30.42 -8.12
CA TYR A 33 -2.16 -29.53 -9.28
C TYR A 33 -3.12 -29.87 -10.44
N LEU A 34 -3.43 -31.14 -10.65
CA LEU A 34 -4.35 -31.57 -11.71
C LEU A 34 -5.83 -31.35 -11.36
N THR A 35 -6.17 -31.27 -10.07
CA THR A 35 -7.55 -31.12 -9.59
C THR A 35 -7.87 -29.72 -9.05
N MET A 36 -6.83 -28.91 -8.85
CA MET A 36 -6.94 -27.52 -8.40
C MET A 36 -7.79 -26.70 -9.38
N THR A 37 -8.70 -25.92 -8.81
CA THR A 37 -9.44 -24.90 -9.55
C THR A 37 -8.53 -23.73 -9.91
N HIS A 38 -9.00 -22.83 -10.77
CA HIS A 38 -8.30 -21.57 -11.03
C HIS A 38 -8.06 -20.76 -9.74
N GLU A 39 -9.01 -20.80 -8.80
CA GLU A 39 -8.89 -20.16 -7.50
C GLU A 39 -7.77 -20.78 -6.67
N ASP A 40 -7.70 -22.11 -6.59
CA ASP A 40 -6.65 -22.82 -5.85
C ASP A 40 -5.25 -22.60 -6.45
N MET A 41 -5.17 -22.42 -7.78
CA MET A 41 -3.93 -22.05 -8.47
C MET A 41 -3.52 -20.57 -8.25
N GLY A 42 -4.33 -19.78 -7.55
CA GLY A 42 -4.10 -18.36 -7.33
C GLY A 42 -4.30 -17.49 -8.58
N ILE A 43 -5.08 -17.99 -9.56
CA ILE A 43 -5.48 -17.18 -10.71
C ILE A 43 -6.57 -16.21 -10.23
N ASP A 44 -6.42 -14.93 -10.58
CA ASP A 44 -7.41 -13.90 -10.25
C ASP A 44 -8.78 -14.26 -10.84
N THR A 45 -9.72 -14.65 -9.98
CA THR A 45 -11.10 -14.94 -10.32
C THR A 45 -12.01 -13.70 -10.25
N PHE A 46 -11.48 -12.58 -9.76
CA PHE A 46 -12.21 -11.32 -9.59
C PHE A 46 -12.32 -10.54 -10.90
N ILE A 47 -11.31 -10.63 -11.75
CA ILE A 47 -11.32 -10.06 -13.10
C ILE A 47 -11.86 -11.12 -14.07
N LYS A 48 -13.09 -10.90 -14.55
CA LYS A 48 -13.68 -11.74 -15.58
C LYS A 48 -13.11 -11.33 -16.94
N ARG A 49 -12.18 -12.13 -17.45
CA ARG A 49 -11.59 -11.98 -18.78
C ARG A 49 -12.55 -12.54 -19.83
N LEU A 50 -13.44 -11.71 -20.36
CA LEU A 50 -14.33 -12.05 -21.48
C LEU A 50 -13.70 -11.51 -22.78
N SER A 51 -14.47 -10.75 -23.58
CA SER A 51 -13.90 -9.89 -24.63
C SER A 51 -13.15 -8.68 -24.05
N GLU A 52 -13.51 -8.30 -22.82
CA GLU A 52 -12.93 -7.22 -22.04
C GLU A 52 -12.71 -7.71 -20.60
N ASP A 53 -11.81 -7.06 -19.87
CA ASP A 53 -11.57 -7.33 -18.46
C ASP A 53 -12.62 -6.61 -17.62
N VAL A 54 -13.54 -7.36 -17.00
CA VAL A 54 -14.67 -6.80 -16.24
C VAL A 54 -14.61 -7.21 -14.77
N ILE A 55 -14.90 -6.25 -13.89
CA ILE A 55 -15.07 -6.50 -12.45
C ILE A 55 -16.50 -6.22 -12.00
N SER A 56 -16.89 -6.82 -10.87
CA SER A 56 -18.17 -6.57 -10.20
C SER A 56 -17.92 -6.15 -8.75
N LEU A 57 -18.54 -5.03 -8.36
CA LEU A 57 -18.41 -4.40 -7.05
C LEU A 57 -19.78 -3.90 -6.58
N CYS A 58 -19.96 -3.78 -5.28
CA CYS A 58 -21.18 -3.20 -4.72
C CYS A 58 -21.00 -1.69 -4.55
N ASP A 59 -22.03 -0.93 -4.91
CA ASP A 59 -22.11 0.50 -4.55
C ASP A 59 -22.36 0.68 -3.05
N THR A 60 -22.39 1.92 -2.58
CA THR A 60 -22.66 2.26 -1.18
C THR A 60 -24.07 1.86 -0.71
N ALA A 61 -24.99 1.56 -1.63
CA ALA A 61 -26.33 1.04 -1.34
C ALA A 61 -26.41 -0.50 -1.39
N GLY A 62 -25.28 -1.18 -1.63
CA GLY A 62 -25.20 -2.64 -1.71
C GLY A 62 -25.62 -3.22 -3.06
N LYS A 63 -25.87 -2.39 -4.07
CA LYS A 63 -26.25 -2.84 -5.42
C LYS A 63 -24.98 -3.20 -6.21
N GLU A 64 -24.99 -4.40 -6.77
CA GLU A 64 -23.89 -4.86 -7.63
C GLU A 64 -23.87 -4.09 -8.96
N THR A 65 -22.71 -3.53 -9.28
CA THR A 65 -22.43 -2.79 -10.51
C THR A 65 -21.17 -3.35 -11.17
N LYS A 66 -21.18 -3.39 -12.50
CA LYS A 66 -20.05 -3.90 -13.30
C LYS A 66 -19.23 -2.74 -13.86
N PHE A 67 -17.92 -2.90 -13.87
CA PHE A 67 -16.97 -1.92 -14.42
C PHE A 67 -16.00 -2.62 -15.37
N THR A 68 -15.80 -2.05 -16.55
CA THR A 68 -14.78 -2.50 -17.50
C THR A 68 -13.44 -1.85 -17.16
N LEU A 69 -12.38 -2.65 -17.05
CA LEU A 69 -11.01 -2.16 -16.92
C LEU A 69 -10.50 -1.78 -18.30
N GLU A 70 -10.26 -0.49 -18.53
CA GLU A 70 -9.87 0.02 -19.86
C GLU A 70 -8.35 0.18 -19.98
N GLN A 71 -7.77 1.19 -19.33
CA GLN A 71 -6.34 1.49 -19.43
C GLN A 71 -5.67 1.48 -18.06
N LEU A 72 -4.45 0.92 -17.99
CA LEU A 72 -3.61 0.97 -16.80
C LEU A 72 -3.17 2.43 -16.55
N LEU A 73 -3.55 2.98 -15.40
CA LEU A 73 -3.24 4.34 -14.98
C LEU A 73 -1.93 4.40 -14.20
N SER A 74 -1.77 3.49 -13.24
CA SER A 74 -0.57 3.40 -12.42
C SER A 74 -0.43 2.02 -11.81
N THR A 75 0.81 1.66 -11.48
CA THR A 75 1.11 0.45 -10.74
C THR A 75 2.25 0.72 -9.76
N SER A 76 2.11 0.18 -8.56
CA SER A 76 3.11 0.21 -7.50
C SER A 76 3.27 -1.18 -6.93
N ARG A 77 4.20 -1.34 -5.97
CA ARG A 77 4.39 -2.63 -5.30
C ARG A 77 3.10 -3.18 -4.68
N ARG A 78 2.14 -2.34 -4.26
CA ARG A 78 0.94 -2.78 -3.54
C ARG A 78 -0.38 -2.40 -4.21
N THR A 79 -0.33 -1.54 -5.22
CA THR A 79 -1.52 -0.91 -5.78
C THR A 79 -1.48 -0.97 -7.30
N THR A 80 -2.61 -1.24 -7.92
CA THR A 80 -2.78 -1.17 -9.38
C THR A 80 -4.05 -0.38 -9.68
N CYS A 81 -3.95 0.62 -10.55
CA CYS A 81 -5.07 1.49 -10.90
C CYS A 81 -5.39 1.40 -12.39
N PHE A 82 -6.67 1.28 -12.74
CA PHE A 82 -7.18 1.27 -14.11
C PHE A 82 -8.23 2.35 -14.32
N SER A 83 -8.35 2.88 -15.52
CA SER A 83 -9.47 3.74 -15.92
C SER A 83 -10.71 2.90 -16.20
N THR A 84 -11.87 3.51 -16.03
CA THR A 84 -13.14 2.96 -16.47
C THR A 84 -14.08 4.10 -16.87
N GLU A 85 -15.04 3.80 -17.75
CA GLU A 85 -16.01 4.74 -18.30
C GLU A 85 -15.33 5.93 -19.01
N ASN A 86 -14.39 5.64 -19.92
CA ASN A 86 -13.63 6.63 -20.68
C ASN A 86 -12.94 7.66 -19.77
N TYR A 87 -12.18 7.19 -18.77
CA TYR A 87 -11.47 8.02 -17.78
C TYR A 87 -12.36 8.85 -16.84
N ALA A 88 -13.66 8.62 -16.80
CA ALA A 88 -14.53 9.30 -15.83
C ALA A 88 -14.27 8.82 -14.39
N LYS A 89 -13.85 7.55 -14.24
CA LYS A 89 -13.63 6.89 -12.94
C LYS A 89 -12.31 6.13 -12.94
N ALA A 90 -11.81 5.84 -11.74
CA ALA A 90 -10.67 4.96 -11.55
C ALA A 90 -11.01 3.78 -10.67
N VAL A 91 -10.57 2.60 -11.09
CA VAL A 91 -10.59 1.36 -10.33
C VAL A 91 -9.22 1.20 -9.67
N LYS A 92 -9.16 1.11 -8.34
CA LYS A 92 -7.93 0.89 -7.57
C LYS A 92 -8.01 -0.46 -6.88
N PHE A 93 -7.02 -1.31 -7.16
CA PHE A 93 -6.74 -2.55 -6.44
C PHE A 93 -5.61 -2.31 -5.47
N SER A 94 -5.74 -2.71 -4.20
CA SER A 94 -4.70 -2.49 -3.20
C SER A 94 -4.59 -3.62 -2.18
N TRP A 95 -3.37 -3.83 -1.66
CA TRP A 95 -3.11 -4.69 -0.52
C TRP A 95 -2.77 -3.86 0.72
N THR A 96 -3.66 -3.83 1.71
CA THR A 96 -3.50 -3.05 2.95
C THR A 96 -3.26 -3.95 4.15
N SER A 97 -2.65 -3.42 5.21
CA SER A 97 -2.45 -4.16 6.47
C SER A 97 -3.78 -4.27 7.23
N GLU A 98 -3.96 -5.39 7.95
CA GLU A 98 -5.08 -5.59 8.86
C GLU A 98 -5.00 -4.60 10.05
N GLY A 99 -6.08 -3.82 10.29
CA GLY A 99 -6.20 -2.92 11.45
C GLY A 99 -6.11 -1.42 11.18
N GLY A 100 -5.78 -0.99 9.96
CA GLY A 100 -5.86 0.42 9.55
C GLY A 100 -7.26 0.82 9.05
N ALA A 101 -7.61 2.10 9.17
CA ALA A 101 -8.78 2.65 8.49
C ALA A 101 -8.57 2.48 6.98
N GLN A 102 -9.48 1.77 6.31
CA GLN A 102 -9.32 1.50 4.89
C GLN A 102 -9.61 2.78 4.11
N GLU A 103 -8.97 2.95 2.96
CA GLU A 103 -9.21 4.13 2.10
C GLU A 103 -10.70 4.33 1.80
N ALA A 104 -11.45 3.24 1.59
CA ALA A 104 -12.90 3.29 1.43
C ALA A 104 -13.60 3.93 2.64
N ASP A 105 -13.25 3.55 3.87
CA ASP A 105 -13.84 4.11 5.10
C ASP A 105 -13.54 5.61 5.24
N LEU A 106 -12.32 6.02 4.86
CA LEU A 106 -11.90 7.41 4.90
C LEU A 106 -12.62 8.27 3.85
N LEU A 107 -12.86 7.72 2.66
CA LEU A 107 -13.62 8.38 1.61
C LEU A 107 -15.11 8.51 1.98
N ILE A 108 -15.70 7.47 2.57
CA ILE A 108 -17.07 7.52 3.11
C ILE A 108 -17.18 8.61 4.18
N LEU A 109 -16.26 8.61 5.15
CA LEU A 109 -16.23 9.62 6.20
C LEU A 109 -16.03 11.04 5.63
N ALA A 110 -15.16 11.20 4.64
CA ALA A 110 -14.94 12.49 3.99
C ALA A 110 -16.22 13.00 3.30
N GLU A 111 -16.95 12.12 2.62
CA GLU A 111 -18.22 12.44 1.97
C GLU A 111 -19.31 12.80 2.99
N GLU A 112 -19.48 12.01 4.06
CA GLU A 112 -20.42 12.29 5.15
C GLU A 112 -20.15 13.64 5.83
N ARG A 113 -18.88 14.05 5.91
CA ARG A 113 -18.46 15.34 6.49
C ARG A 113 -18.47 16.48 5.47
N GLY A 114 -18.89 16.22 4.23
CA GLY A 114 -18.95 17.23 3.17
C GLY A 114 -17.59 17.80 2.77
N VAL A 115 -16.54 16.97 2.82
CA VAL A 115 -15.21 17.31 2.30
C VAL A 115 -15.28 17.55 0.80
N LYS A 116 -14.53 18.53 0.30
CA LYS A 116 -14.43 18.87 -1.13
C LYS A 116 -13.00 18.71 -1.64
N GLY A 117 -12.85 18.54 -2.95
CA GLY A 117 -11.54 18.43 -3.59
C GLY A 117 -10.85 17.07 -3.43
N VAL A 118 -11.57 16.05 -2.97
CA VAL A 118 -11.15 14.65 -2.94
C VAL A 118 -12.13 13.80 -3.77
N PRO A 119 -11.73 12.63 -4.30
CA PRO A 119 -12.66 11.74 -4.97
C PRO A 119 -13.75 11.24 -4.03
N ARG A 120 -14.91 10.89 -4.59
CA ARG A 120 -15.99 10.16 -3.91
C ARG A 120 -15.88 8.67 -4.21
N LEU A 121 -16.29 7.86 -3.24
CA LEU A 121 -16.36 6.41 -3.40
C LEU A 121 -17.62 6.05 -4.20
N VAL A 122 -17.46 5.36 -5.32
CA VAL A 122 -18.56 4.89 -6.17
C VAL A 122 -18.96 3.47 -5.78
N ALA A 123 -17.97 2.58 -5.65
CA ALA A 123 -18.17 1.18 -5.33
C ALA A 123 -16.95 0.63 -4.59
N TYR A 124 -17.18 -0.38 -3.74
CA TYR A 124 -16.13 -0.98 -2.94
C TYR A 124 -16.40 -2.46 -2.70
N ASN A 125 -15.34 -3.27 -2.63
CA ASN A 125 -15.44 -4.63 -2.15
C ASN A 125 -14.10 -5.10 -1.55
N ARG A 126 -14.16 -5.68 -0.34
CA ARG A 126 -13.07 -6.46 0.24
C ARG A 126 -13.07 -7.83 -0.42
N LYS A 127 -12.00 -8.18 -1.14
CA LYS A 127 -11.97 -9.39 -1.97
C LYS A 127 -11.47 -10.61 -1.21
N THR A 128 -10.33 -10.52 -0.52
CA THR A 128 -9.78 -11.62 0.29
C THR A 128 -8.74 -11.10 1.29
N SER A 129 -8.20 -11.97 2.13
CA SER A 129 -7.00 -11.69 2.94
C SER A 129 -5.99 -12.83 2.88
N ILE A 130 -4.73 -12.52 3.20
CA ILE A 130 -3.68 -13.55 3.31
C ILE A 130 -4.06 -14.61 4.34
N ALA A 131 -4.71 -14.24 5.43
CA ALA A 131 -5.19 -15.20 6.43
C ALA A 131 -6.20 -16.20 5.85
N GLU A 132 -7.12 -15.75 4.98
CA GLU A 132 -8.06 -16.62 4.26
C GLU A 132 -7.30 -17.52 3.27
N LEU A 133 -6.39 -16.96 2.48
CA LEU A 133 -5.56 -17.73 1.52
C LEU A 133 -4.67 -18.78 2.19
N ARG A 134 -4.32 -18.58 3.47
CA ARG A 134 -3.44 -19.47 4.25
C ARG A 134 -4.16 -20.24 5.36
N GLN A 135 -5.50 -20.22 5.39
CA GLN A 135 -6.27 -20.77 6.52
C GLN A 135 -6.01 -22.28 6.74
N ASP A 136 -5.72 -23.00 5.65
CA ASP A 136 -5.48 -24.44 5.64
C ASP A 136 -3.98 -24.81 5.67
N LEU A 137 -3.10 -23.82 5.84
CA LEU A 137 -1.65 -24.04 5.93
C LEU A 137 -1.20 -24.19 7.39
N GLU A 138 -0.35 -25.19 7.63
CA GLU A 138 0.21 -25.46 8.96
C GLU A 138 1.51 -24.68 9.18
N PHE A 139 1.49 -23.74 10.12
CA PHE A 139 2.69 -23.01 10.52
C PHE A 139 3.32 -23.69 11.75
N PRO A 140 4.56 -24.20 11.66
CA PRO A 140 5.25 -24.71 12.82
C PRO A 140 5.43 -23.56 13.83
N ARG A 141 5.08 -23.81 15.10
CA ARG A 141 5.28 -22.82 16.17
C ARG A 141 6.74 -22.35 16.16
N PRO A 142 7.01 -21.03 16.24
CA PRO A 142 8.38 -20.55 16.36
C PRO A 142 9.02 -21.20 17.58
N LYS A 143 9.94 -22.14 17.35
CA LYS A 143 10.81 -22.65 18.41
C LYS A 143 11.66 -21.46 18.83
N LEU A 144 11.40 -20.91 20.01
CA LEU A 144 12.26 -19.93 20.67
C LEU A 144 13.63 -20.59 20.92
N ASN A 145 14.47 -20.64 19.89
CA ASN A 145 15.84 -21.07 20.03
C ASN A 145 16.59 -19.90 20.68
N LYS A 146 16.67 -19.90 22.01
CA LYS A 146 17.62 -19.09 22.79
C LYS A 146 19.06 -19.58 22.57
N ARG A 147 19.51 -19.72 21.32
CA ARG A 147 20.91 -20.02 21.02
C ARG A 147 21.65 -18.70 20.83
N LYS A 148 22.42 -18.31 21.86
CA LYS A 148 23.50 -17.32 21.72
C LYS A 148 24.35 -17.73 20.52
N LEU A 149 24.52 -16.83 19.54
CA LEU A 149 25.54 -17.02 18.51
C LEU A 149 26.93 -17.01 19.18
N PRO A 150 27.82 -17.97 18.88
CA PRO A 150 29.20 -17.91 19.33
C PRO A 150 29.97 -16.83 18.57
N ALA A 151 30.74 -16.02 19.29
CA ALA A 151 31.70 -15.07 18.74
C ALA A 151 32.98 -15.80 18.28
N LEU A 152 33.28 -15.75 16.98
CA LEU A 152 34.50 -16.25 16.31
C LEU A 152 34.53 -15.51 14.94
N LEU A 153 35.55 -14.80 14.46
CA LEU A 153 36.99 -14.75 14.72
C LEU A 153 37.58 -13.40 14.28
N SER A 154 38.75 -13.12 14.83
CA SER A 154 39.64 -11.96 14.72
C SER A 154 40.31 -11.72 13.36
N ASP A 155 40.76 -10.48 13.18
CA ASP A 155 41.58 -9.88 12.12
C ASP A 155 42.86 -10.63 11.71
N SER A 156 43.27 -10.40 10.46
CA SER A 156 44.68 -10.12 10.08
C SER A 156 44.79 -9.54 8.66
N ASP A 157 44.98 -8.21 8.62
CA ASP A 157 45.87 -7.34 7.84
C ASP A 157 46.60 -7.82 6.55
N SER A 158 46.58 -6.98 5.49
CA SER A 158 47.74 -6.40 4.76
C SER A 158 47.33 -5.86 3.37
N GLY A 159 47.71 -4.60 3.07
CA GLY A 159 47.16 -3.78 1.97
C GLY A 159 47.93 -3.73 0.65
N ASP A 160 47.38 -2.97 -0.31
CA ASP A 160 48.12 -2.03 -1.16
C ASP A 160 47.18 -1.13 -1.99
N ASP A 161 47.60 0.14 -2.16
CA ASP A 161 46.90 1.27 -2.78
C ASP A 161 46.88 1.23 -4.33
N CYS A 162 45.77 1.64 -4.97
CA CYS A 162 45.80 2.75 -5.94
C CYS A 162 44.41 3.29 -6.33
N HIS A 163 44.33 4.62 -6.40
CA HIS A 163 43.16 5.47 -6.61
C HIS A 163 42.44 5.30 -7.98
N ARG A 164 41.10 5.19 -7.95
CA ARG A 164 40.23 5.73 -9.02
C ARG A 164 38.82 6.04 -8.50
N TYR A 165 38.45 7.32 -8.55
CA TYR A 165 37.17 7.91 -8.15
C TYR A 165 35.92 7.05 -8.44
N LYS A 166 35.17 6.66 -7.39
CA LYS A 166 33.81 6.10 -7.47
C LYS A 166 32.98 6.47 -6.24
N TRP A 167 31.90 7.22 -6.47
CA TRP A 167 30.64 7.37 -5.72
C TRP A 167 30.65 7.02 -4.22
N ARG A 168 30.52 8.04 -3.36
CA ARG A 168 30.34 7.85 -1.91
C ARG A 168 29.01 7.14 -1.62
N ARG A 169 29.15 6.01 -0.95
CA ARG A 169 28.12 5.14 -0.37
C ARG A 169 27.68 5.77 0.97
N CYS A 170 26.39 5.72 1.28
CA CYS A 170 25.83 6.16 2.57
C CYS A 170 26.36 5.24 3.69
N SER A 171 27.49 5.57 4.31
CA SER A 171 27.99 4.89 5.51
C SER A 171 28.76 5.80 6.48
N ASP A 172 28.69 7.13 6.31
CA ASP A 172 29.34 8.10 7.21
C ASP A 172 28.34 8.67 8.25
N TRP A 173 27.57 7.78 8.91
CA TRP A 173 26.90 8.13 10.17
C TRP A 173 27.64 7.41 11.30
N GLU A 174 28.49 8.15 12.00
CA GLU A 174 29.06 7.73 13.27
C GLU A 174 27.91 7.45 14.25
N MET A 175 27.82 6.21 14.74
CA MET A 175 26.83 5.79 15.72
C MET A 175 27.24 6.34 17.10
N PRO A 176 26.42 7.18 17.75
CA PRO A 176 26.61 7.47 19.16
C PRO A 176 26.00 6.34 19.98
N GLY A 177 26.86 5.58 20.67
CA GLY A 177 26.50 4.84 21.88
C GLY A 177 25.65 3.58 21.68
N GLU A 178 26.12 2.51 22.32
CA GLU A 178 25.47 1.22 22.51
C GLU A 178 23.99 1.38 22.93
N TYR A 179 23.07 1.18 21.98
CA TYR A 179 21.62 1.22 22.20
C TYR A 179 21.10 -0.23 22.26
N ASP A 180 20.96 -0.77 23.46
CA ASP A 180 20.47 -2.14 23.74
C ASP A 180 18.93 -2.31 23.59
N GLY A 181 18.30 -1.45 22.77
CA GLY A 181 16.85 -1.46 22.53
C GLY A 181 16.48 -2.12 21.20
N PRO A 182 15.31 -2.77 21.09
CA PRO A 182 14.82 -3.25 19.80
C PRO A 182 14.62 -2.05 18.84
N PRO A 183 14.82 -2.24 17.53
CA PRO A 183 14.65 -1.16 16.55
C PRO A 183 13.25 -0.54 16.65
N PRO A 184 13.09 0.79 16.50
CA PRO A 184 11.80 1.44 16.60
C PRO A 184 10.89 0.94 15.47
N GLY A 185 9.84 0.21 15.82
CA GLY A 185 8.88 -0.35 14.87
C GLY A 185 8.27 -1.71 15.25
N LEU A 186 8.73 -2.34 16.34
CA LEU A 186 8.13 -3.59 16.84
C LEU A 186 7.36 -3.35 18.15
N THR A 187 6.22 -2.67 18.04
CA THR A 187 5.22 -2.67 19.12
C THR A 187 4.28 -3.86 18.93
N GLU A 188 4.39 -4.83 19.85
CA GLU A 188 3.39 -5.84 20.25
C GLU A 188 2.61 -6.58 19.14
N SER A 189 3.18 -7.66 18.60
CA SER A 189 2.41 -8.89 18.25
C SER A 189 3.35 -10.08 18.03
N SER A 190 3.98 -10.55 19.10
CA SER A 190 4.65 -11.84 19.12
C SER A 190 3.61 -12.98 19.10
N GLU A 191 2.98 -13.28 17.95
CA GLU A 191 2.12 -14.49 17.85
C GLU A 191 1.71 -14.94 16.42
N LYS A 192 1.71 -14.07 15.40
CA LYS A 192 1.27 -14.46 14.04
C LYS A 192 2.45 -14.90 13.15
N PRO A 193 2.36 -16.04 12.42
CA PRO A 193 3.46 -16.56 11.60
C PRO A 193 3.72 -15.75 10.32
N PHE A 194 2.81 -14.83 9.97
CA PHE A 194 2.95 -13.93 8.84
C PHE A 194 2.15 -12.64 9.07
N ILE A 195 2.48 -11.60 8.30
CA ILE A 195 1.74 -10.34 8.31
C ILE A 195 0.49 -10.51 7.46
N ASN A 196 -0.70 -10.40 8.08
CA ASN A 196 -1.95 -10.45 7.34
C ASN A 196 -2.13 -9.16 6.51
N LYS A 197 -2.55 -9.33 5.25
CA LYS A 197 -2.88 -8.23 4.35
C LYS A 197 -4.23 -8.52 3.70
N ILE A 198 -5.00 -7.47 3.48
CA ILE A 198 -6.32 -7.52 2.89
C ILE A 198 -6.24 -7.01 1.45
N TYR A 199 -6.81 -7.75 0.51
CA TYR A 199 -6.95 -7.34 -0.87
C TYR A 199 -8.27 -6.60 -1.09
N ASN A 200 -8.16 -5.37 -1.54
CA ASN A 200 -9.27 -4.44 -1.68
C ASN A 200 -9.40 -3.98 -3.13
N CYS A 201 -10.64 -3.71 -3.54
CA CYS A 201 -10.95 -3.08 -4.82
C CYS A 201 -11.96 -1.97 -4.60
N LEU A 202 -11.64 -0.76 -5.05
CA LEU A 202 -12.51 0.42 -4.96
C LEU A 202 -12.60 1.14 -6.29
N VAL A 203 -13.72 1.82 -6.50
CA VAL A 203 -13.95 2.70 -7.65
C VAL A 203 -14.22 4.10 -7.13
N VAL A 204 -13.52 5.08 -7.70
CA VAL A 204 -13.62 6.48 -7.29
C VAL A 204 -13.94 7.39 -8.46
N ALA A 205 -14.62 8.50 -8.17
CA ALA A 205 -14.99 9.52 -9.13
C ALA A 205 -14.99 10.93 -8.49
N PRO A 206 -14.69 12.00 -9.26
CA PRO A 206 -14.24 11.93 -10.65
C PRO A 206 -12.76 11.55 -10.72
N TYR A 207 -12.36 10.89 -11.80
CA TYR A 207 -10.96 10.70 -12.13
C TYR A 207 -10.46 11.85 -13.01
N GLY A 208 -9.14 12.06 -13.01
CA GLY A 208 -8.47 13.14 -13.72
C GLY A 208 -7.10 12.71 -14.21
N ARG A 209 -6.43 13.59 -14.96
CA ARG A 209 -5.07 13.33 -15.44
C ARG A 209 -4.03 13.77 -14.40
N PRO A 210 -2.86 13.12 -14.31
CA PRO A 210 -1.82 13.53 -13.37
C PRO A 210 -1.44 15.01 -13.53
N ILE A 211 -1.08 15.67 -12.42
CA ILE A 211 -0.66 17.08 -12.46
C ILE A 211 0.54 17.32 -13.36
N SER A 212 1.39 16.31 -13.57
CA SER A 212 2.54 16.37 -14.49
C SER A 212 2.18 16.67 -15.94
N ASN A 213 0.93 16.42 -16.34
CA ASN A 213 0.46 16.57 -17.71
C ASN A 213 -0.18 17.94 -17.95
N PHE A 214 0.06 18.94 -17.08
CA PHE A 214 -0.50 20.29 -17.20
C PHE A 214 -0.19 20.92 -18.57
N GLU A 215 -1.15 21.69 -19.10
CA GLU A 215 -1.02 22.36 -20.40
C GLU A 215 -0.58 23.82 -20.26
N SER A 216 -0.74 24.41 -19.07
CA SER A 216 -0.33 25.79 -18.79
C SER A 216 0.09 25.99 -17.34
N ALA A 217 0.90 27.02 -17.11
CA ALA A 217 1.29 27.43 -15.74
C ALA A 217 0.08 27.82 -14.89
N MET A 218 -0.96 28.42 -15.51
CA MET A 218 -2.20 28.76 -14.80
C MET A 218 -2.91 27.50 -14.30
N GLU A 219 -3.06 26.49 -15.15
CA GLU A 219 -3.70 25.23 -14.78
C GLU A 219 -2.97 24.51 -13.64
N LEU A 220 -1.63 24.49 -13.70
CA LEU A 220 -0.79 23.95 -12.63
C LEU A 220 -1.05 24.67 -11.29
N LEU A 221 -1.01 26.01 -11.30
CA LEU A 221 -1.22 26.83 -10.10
C LEU A 221 -2.64 26.67 -9.53
N GLU A 222 -3.65 26.63 -10.39
CA GLU A 222 -5.03 26.40 -9.97
C GLU A 222 -5.21 25.01 -9.34
N SER A 223 -4.61 23.99 -9.94
CA SER A 223 -4.69 22.60 -9.44
C SER A 223 -3.96 22.43 -8.12
N MET A 224 -2.79 23.07 -7.95
CA MET A 224 -2.07 23.09 -6.68
C MET A 224 -2.83 23.83 -5.59
N ARG A 225 -3.40 25.00 -5.91
CA ARG A 225 -4.27 25.76 -4.99
C ARG A 225 -5.44 24.89 -4.52
N ASP A 226 -6.09 24.21 -5.45
CA ASP A 226 -7.26 23.37 -5.16
C ASP A 226 -6.89 22.12 -4.34
N ALA A 227 -5.71 21.53 -4.56
CA ALA A 227 -5.19 20.45 -3.71
C ALA A 227 -4.92 20.90 -2.26
N ILE A 228 -4.41 22.12 -2.07
CA ILE A 228 -4.23 22.71 -0.73
C ILE A 228 -5.58 22.91 -0.04
N ARG A 229 -6.59 23.40 -0.76
CA ARG A 229 -7.96 23.56 -0.24
C ARG A 229 -8.62 22.22 0.07
N ALA A 230 -8.33 21.18 -0.72
CA ALA A 230 -8.80 19.83 -0.46
C ALA A 230 -8.19 19.28 0.85
N HIS A 231 -6.89 19.46 1.04
CA HIS A 231 -6.20 19.10 2.28
C HIS A 231 -6.77 19.84 3.50
N GLU A 232 -6.97 21.15 3.40
CA GLU A 232 -7.63 21.94 4.45
C GLU A 232 -9.04 21.40 4.75
N SER A 233 -9.83 21.12 3.72
CA SER A 233 -11.17 20.57 3.90
C SER A 233 -11.17 19.20 4.58
N LEU A 234 -10.21 18.32 4.25
CA LEU A 234 -10.04 17.03 4.93
C LEU A 234 -9.74 17.23 6.42
N TYR A 235 -8.82 18.13 6.73
CA TYR A 235 -8.41 18.39 8.11
C TYR A 235 -9.53 19.02 8.92
N VAL A 236 -10.13 20.11 8.43
CA VAL A 236 -11.12 20.90 9.17
C VAL A 236 -12.44 20.15 9.35
N LYS A 237 -12.92 19.42 8.34
CA LYS A 237 -14.25 18.79 8.39
C LYS A 237 -14.22 17.34 8.89
N ALA A 238 -13.18 16.60 8.52
CA ALA A 238 -13.07 15.18 8.82
C ALA A 238 -12.00 14.85 9.87
N GLY A 239 -11.14 15.80 10.25
CA GLY A 239 -10.03 15.54 11.18
C GLY A 239 -8.97 14.62 10.56
N ILE A 240 -8.88 14.59 9.23
CA ILE A 240 -7.98 13.71 8.47
C ILE A 240 -6.79 14.54 7.97
N LEU A 241 -5.59 14.14 8.34
CA LEU A 241 -4.35 14.69 7.82
C LEU A 241 -3.83 13.78 6.70
N HIS A 242 -3.59 14.33 5.51
CA HIS A 242 -3.17 13.54 4.34
C HIS A 242 -1.75 12.97 4.47
N ARG A 243 -0.81 13.78 4.97
CA ARG A 243 0.64 13.49 5.14
C ARG A 243 1.45 13.18 3.88
N ASP A 244 0.81 12.87 2.75
CA ASP A 244 1.53 12.66 1.47
C ASP A 244 1.00 13.58 0.35
N VAL A 245 1.06 14.89 0.58
CA VAL A 245 0.72 15.87 -0.47
C VAL A 245 1.94 16.03 -1.38
N SER A 246 1.87 15.42 -2.56
CA SER A 246 2.94 15.41 -3.55
C SER A 246 2.36 15.52 -4.97
N PRO A 247 3.16 15.87 -5.98
CA PRO A 247 2.68 15.95 -7.36
C PRO A 247 2.07 14.64 -7.89
N SER A 248 2.50 13.48 -7.39
CA SER A 248 1.92 12.18 -7.80
C SER A 248 0.50 11.97 -7.30
N ASN A 249 0.10 12.69 -6.24
CA ASN A 249 -1.18 12.53 -5.57
C ASN A 249 -2.15 13.67 -5.90
N ILE A 250 -1.86 14.46 -6.93
CA ILE A 250 -2.74 15.52 -7.42
C ILE A 250 -3.16 15.21 -8.86
N LEU A 251 -4.47 15.20 -9.10
CA LEU A 251 -5.07 15.04 -10.42
C LEU A 251 -5.70 16.35 -10.90
N ILE A 252 -5.55 16.64 -12.18
CA ILE A 252 -6.22 17.72 -12.89
C ILE A 252 -7.54 17.17 -13.44
N THR A 253 -8.64 17.85 -13.15
CA THR A 253 -9.98 17.45 -13.54
C THR A 253 -10.79 18.64 -14.06
N LYS A 254 -11.98 18.34 -14.61
CA LYS A 254 -12.94 19.35 -15.02
C LYS A 254 -13.73 19.85 -13.79
N PRO A 255 -13.84 21.18 -13.59
CA PRO A 255 -14.59 21.77 -12.48
C PRO A 255 -16.02 21.25 -12.34
N ASP A 256 -16.69 21.01 -13.47
CA ASP A 256 -18.08 20.54 -13.52
C ASP A 256 -18.29 19.18 -12.84
N LEU A 257 -17.24 18.36 -12.79
CA LEU A 257 -17.29 17.03 -12.19
C LEU A 257 -16.84 17.01 -10.72
N ALA A 258 -16.21 18.10 -10.26
CA ALA A 258 -15.45 18.16 -9.01
C ALA A 258 -15.84 19.35 -8.13
N ASP A 259 -17.12 19.75 -8.13
CA ASP A 259 -17.65 20.83 -7.29
C ASP A 259 -16.91 22.17 -7.46
N GLY A 260 -16.46 22.44 -8.69
CA GLY A 260 -15.70 23.64 -9.04
C GLY A 260 -14.18 23.52 -8.89
N TYR A 261 -13.66 22.38 -8.44
CA TYR A 261 -12.22 22.14 -8.28
C TYR A 261 -11.57 21.73 -9.60
N LYS A 262 -10.42 22.30 -9.91
CA LYS A 262 -9.54 21.90 -11.02
C LYS A 262 -8.51 20.87 -10.59
N GLY A 263 -8.12 20.90 -9.31
CA GLY A 263 -7.22 19.93 -8.68
C GLY A 263 -7.96 19.05 -7.68
N ILE A 264 -7.73 17.74 -7.76
CA ILE A 264 -8.21 16.76 -6.78
C ILE A 264 -7.01 16.10 -6.10
N LEU A 265 -7.08 16.03 -4.77
CA LEU A 265 -6.12 15.31 -3.94
C LEU A 265 -6.56 13.85 -3.79
N ILE A 266 -5.70 12.91 -4.19
CA ILE A 266 -5.94 11.47 -4.15
C ILE A 266 -4.99 10.77 -3.17
N ASP A 267 -5.23 9.49 -2.95
CA ASP A 267 -4.37 8.57 -2.20
C ASP A 267 -4.33 8.82 -0.68
N LEU A 268 -5.37 8.31 0.00
CA LEU A 268 -5.51 8.44 1.45
C LEU A 268 -4.78 7.34 2.24
N ASP A 269 -3.98 6.51 1.59
CA ASP A 269 -3.28 5.36 2.19
C ASP A 269 -2.29 5.77 3.30
N HIS A 270 -1.77 7.00 3.22
CA HIS A 270 -0.84 7.58 4.20
C HIS A 270 -1.49 8.52 5.20
N THR A 271 -2.83 8.60 5.27
CA THR A 271 -3.50 9.54 6.16
C THR A 271 -3.34 9.20 7.65
N HIS A 272 -3.54 10.21 8.49
CA HIS A 272 -3.67 10.06 9.93
C HIS A 272 -4.93 10.77 10.42
N ARG A 273 -5.75 10.08 11.20
CA ARG A 273 -6.86 10.72 11.90
C ARG A 273 -6.36 11.35 13.19
N CYS A 274 -6.72 12.60 13.44
CA CYS A 274 -6.21 13.36 14.59
C CYS A 274 -6.68 12.82 15.96
N ASP A 275 -7.72 11.96 15.97
CA ASP A 275 -8.21 11.27 17.17
C ASP A 275 -7.46 9.96 17.47
N ALA A 276 -6.60 9.49 16.55
CA ALA A 276 -5.81 8.28 16.71
C ALA A 276 -4.42 8.58 17.33
N LYS A 277 -3.88 7.64 18.10
CA LYS A 277 -2.48 7.74 18.58
C LYS A 277 -1.53 7.70 17.38
N MET A 278 -0.59 8.64 17.32
CA MET A 278 0.44 8.69 16.28
C MET A 278 1.46 7.57 16.50
N THR A 279 1.46 6.55 15.64
CA THR A 279 2.34 5.37 15.75
C THR A 279 3.62 5.46 14.91
N GLU A 280 3.61 6.24 13.83
CA GLU A 280 4.71 6.31 12.87
C GLU A 280 5.06 7.78 12.57
N LYS A 281 6.30 8.19 12.91
CA LYS A 281 6.78 9.57 12.82
C LYS A 281 7.29 9.98 11.42
N HIS A 282 7.65 9.03 10.57
CA HIS A 282 8.25 9.30 9.25
C HIS A 282 7.39 8.70 8.12
N ILE A 283 6.32 9.41 7.71
CA ILE A 283 5.43 9.00 6.62
C ILE A 283 5.30 10.12 5.61
N GLY A 284 5.34 9.77 4.32
CA GLY A 284 5.20 10.67 3.19
C GLY A 284 6.40 10.63 2.25
N THR A 285 6.26 11.24 1.09
CA THR A 285 7.32 11.34 0.09
C THR A 285 8.44 12.27 0.60
N LEU A 286 9.64 11.71 0.84
CA LEU A 286 10.76 12.36 1.55
C LEU A 286 11.03 13.84 1.16
N PRO A 287 11.12 14.21 -0.14
CA PRO A 287 11.31 15.61 -0.54
C PRO A 287 10.21 16.59 -0.12
N PHE A 288 9.01 16.10 0.18
CA PHE A 288 7.81 16.90 0.49
C PHE A 288 7.40 16.80 1.96
N MET A 289 8.17 16.08 2.78
CA MET A 289 7.91 15.93 4.20
C MET A 289 8.19 17.23 4.95
N ALA A 290 7.35 17.59 5.92
CA ALA A 290 7.57 18.79 6.73
C ALA A 290 8.92 18.72 7.45
N VAL A 291 9.68 19.83 7.45
CA VAL A 291 11.04 19.85 8.03
C VAL A 291 11.07 19.46 9.51
N GLY A 292 9.98 19.74 10.23
CA GLY A 292 9.84 19.34 11.63
C GLY A 292 9.77 17.81 11.81
N LEU A 293 9.12 17.09 10.88
CA LEU A 293 9.08 15.62 10.87
C LEU A 293 10.47 15.06 10.53
N LEU A 294 11.15 15.63 9.54
CA LEU A 294 12.51 15.22 9.14
C LEU A 294 13.56 15.41 10.24
N LEU A 295 13.33 16.35 11.16
CA LEU A 295 14.25 16.69 12.25
C LEU A 295 13.81 16.13 13.61
N GLU A 296 12.79 15.25 13.65
CA GLU A 296 12.22 14.65 14.86
C GLU A 296 11.80 15.65 15.96
N LYS A 297 11.52 16.90 15.60
CA LYS A 297 11.07 17.93 16.55
C LYS A 297 9.55 17.90 16.65
N ASP A 298 8.97 18.10 17.83
CA ASP A 298 7.53 18.28 17.95
C ASP A 298 7.06 19.51 17.16
N HIS A 299 6.10 19.30 16.26
CA HIS A 299 5.52 20.38 15.47
C HIS A 299 4.00 20.41 15.66
N THR A 300 3.50 21.56 16.09
CA THR A 300 2.07 21.85 16.12
C THR A 300 1.62 22.26 14.72
N TYR A 301 0.63 21.58 14.15
CA TYR A 301 -0.06 21.98 12.92
C TYR A 301 -0.82 23.29 13.17
N ARG A 302 -0.14 24.44 13.06
CA ARG A 302 -0.77 25.75 13.10
C ARG A 302 -0.90 26.27 11.68
N LEU A 303 -2.11 26.18 11.13
CA LEU A 303 -2.54 27.14 10.11
C LEU A 303 -2.73 28.46 10.86
N SER A 304 -1.87 29.43 10.57
CA SER A 304 -2.02 30.79 11.09
C SER A 304 -3.38 31.35 10.62
N PRO A 305 -4.16 31.97 11.52
CA PRO A 305 -5.47 32.56 11.20
C PRO A 305 -5.38 33.73 10.20
#